data_AF-A0A1X7VEX6-F1
#
_entry.id   AF-A0A1X7VEX6-F1
#
_cell.length_a   1.000
_cell.length_b   1.000
_cell.length_c   1.000
_cell.angle_alpha   90.00
_cell.angle_beta   90.00
_cell.angle_gamma   90.00
#
_symmetry.space_group_name_H-M   'P 1'
#
loop_
_entity.id
_entity.type
_entity.pdbx_description
1 polymer ?
#
loop_
_entity_poly.entity_id
_entity_poly.type
_entity_poly.pdbx_seq_one_letter_code
_entity_poly.pdbx_strand_id
1 'polypeptide(L)'
;MREQSCDPILVYKQKGIDQCPEVNNLAKDHMLLCIQTEFQKNCATKFGNKFICVDSTHSTTMYDFVLITVMVTMTSMKEYY
;
A
#
# COMPACT_ATOMS: atom_id res chain seq x y z
N MET A 1 22.53 -0.23 2.84
CA MET A 1 21.13 0.07 3.18
C MET A 1 21.15 1.08 4.30
N ARG A 2 20.55 2.27 4.16
CA ARG A 2 20.41 3.17 5.32
C ARG A 2 19.33 2.56 6.21
N GLU A 3 19.63 2.32 7.47
CA GLU A 3 18.62 1.95 8.48
C GLU A 3 17.58 3.06 8.52
N GLN A 4 16.33 2.74 8.18
CA GLN A 4 15.20 3.66 8.35
C GLN A 4 14.72 3.57 9.80
N SER A 5 14.37 4.72 10.38
CA SER A 5 13.87 4.82 11.76
C SER A 5 12.48 4.19 11.95
N CYS A 6 11.72 4.01 10.87
CA CYS A 6 10.35 3.51 10.92
C CYS A 6 10.23 2.15 10.25
N ASP A 7 9.34 1.30 10.78
CA ASP A 7 8.93 0.08 10.11
C ASP A 7 8.18 0.44 8.82
N PRO A 8 8.65 0.00 7.63
CA PRO A 8 7.95 0.27 6.39
C PRO A 8 6.64 -0.52 6.28
N ILE A 9 6.38 -1.54 7.10
CA ILE A 9 5.12 -2.29 7.12
C ILE A 9 4.12 -1.54 8.00
N LEU A 10 3.15 -0.90 7.37
CA LEU A 10 2.10 -0.16 8.08
C LEU A 10 0.95 -1.06 8.53
N VAL A 11 0.59 -2.03 7.69
CA VAL A 11 -0.48 -2.99 7.96
C VAL A 11 -0.07 -4.33 7.36
N TYR A 12 -0.21 -5.38 8.16
CA TYR A 12 -0.08 -6.74 7.69
C TYR A 12 -1.23 -7.59 8.23
N LYS A 13 -2.10 -8.04 7.33
CA LYS A 13 -3.16 -9.00 7.63
C LYS A 13 -2.99 -10.25 6.77
N GLN A 14 -2.84 -11.38 7.44
CA GLN A 14 -2.85 -12.69 6.80
C GLN A 14 -4.27 -13.17 6.48
N LYS A 15 -4.38 -14.01 5.45
CA LYS A 15 -5.60 -14.78 5.18
C LYS A 15 -5.93 -15.69 6.37
N GLY A 16 -7.21 -15.83 6.67
CA GLY A 16 -7.68 -16.76 7.70
C GLY A 16 -7.56 -16.23 9.12
N ILE A 17 -7.00 -15.02 9.29
CA ILE A 17 -6.94 -14.32 10.57
C ILE A 17 -8.08 -13.30 10.63
N ASP A 18 -8.78 -13.29 11.76
CA ASP A 18 -9.84 -12.33 12.04
C ASP A 18 -9.26 -10.90 12.16
N GLN A 19 -10.08 -9.88 11.90
CA GLN A 19 -9.61 -8.50 11.73
C GLN A 19 -8.81 -7.96 12.93
N CYS A 20 -7.75 -7.20 12.63
CA CYS A 20 -7.15 -6.28 13.58
C CYS A 20 -7.95 -4.95 13.62
N PRO A 21 -7.96 -4.22 14.75
CA PRO A 21 -8.71 -2.96 14.89
C PRO A 21 -8.36 -1.89 13.84
N GLU A 22 -7.17 -1.93 13.23
CA GLU A 22 -6.72 -0.93 12.25
C GLU A 22 -7.39 -1.06 10.87
N VAL A 23 -8.13 -2.14 10.60
CA VAL A 23 -8.75 -2.41 9.29
C VAL A 23 -10.24 -2.71 9.46
N ASN A 24 -11.10 -1.71 9.23
CA ASN A 24 -12.53 -1.96 9.16
C ASN A 24 -12.88 -2.60 7.79
N ASN A 25 -13.76 -3.60 7.79
CA ASN A 25 -14.38 -4.20 6.59
C ASN A 25 -13.53 -5.13 5.69
N LEU A 26 -12.38 -5.65 6.14
CA LEU A 26 -11.65 -6.68 5.38
C LEU A 26 -12.06 -8.11 5.78
N ALA A 27 -12.59 -8.90 4.85
CA ALA A 27 -13.04 -10.26 5.13
C ALA A 27 -11.90 -11.16 5.65
N LYS A 28 -12.25 -12.20 6.42
CA LYS A 28 -11.30 -13.17 7.00
C LYS A 28 -10.36 -13.76 5.94
N ASP A 29 -10.92 -14.13 4.79
CA ASP A 29 -10.18 -14.76 3.70
C ASP A 29 -9.42 -13.81 2.79
N HIS A 30 -9.44 -12.50 3.08
CA HIS A 30 -8.66 -11.51 2.35
C HIS A 30 -7.34 -11.23 3.07
N MET A 31 -6.27 -11.03 2.28
CA MET A 31 -4.98 -10.54 2.77
C MET A 31 -4.82 -9.05 2.48
N LEU A 32 -4.02 -8.36 3.30
CA LEU A 32 -3.64 -6.97 3.06
C LEU A 32 -2.20 -6.75 3.50
N LEU A 33 -1.45 -6.06 2.66
CA LEU A 33 -0.11 -5.58 2.95
C LEU A 33 -0.04 -4.11 2.55
N CYS A 34 0.14 -3.24 3.54
CA CYS A 34 0.42 -1.82 3.31
C CYS A 34 1.89 -1.58 3.64
N ILE A 35 2.65 -1.13 2.64
CA ILE A 35 4.06 -0.77 2.81
C ILE A 35 4.29 0.69 2.41
N GLN A 36 5.04 1.41 3.23
CA GLN A 36 5.40 2.79 2.97
C GLN A 36 6.69 3.16 3.72
N THR A 37 7.73 3.49 2.97
CA THR A 37 8.94 4.11 3.54
C THR A 37 8.65 5.53 4.02
N GLU A 38 9.46 6.05 4.93
CA GLU A 38 9.34 7.44 5.40
C GLU A 38 9.45 8.46 4.26
N PHE A 39 10.33 8.20 3.28
CA PHE A 39 10.43 9.01 2.07
C PHE A 39 9.11 9.02 1.29
N GLN A 40 8.52 7.85 1.04
CA GLN A 40 7.23 7.74 0.34
C GLN A 40 6.10 8.42 1.11
N LYS A 41 6.11 8.36 2.44
CA LYS A 41 5.16 9.11 3.29
C LYS A 41 5.30 10.61 3.10
N ASN A 42 6.53 11.12 3.20
CA ASN A 42 6.81 12.54 3.01
C ASN A 42 6.43 13.02 1.60
N CYS A 43 6.70 12.21 0.56
CA CYS A 43 6.31 12.50 -0.81
C CYS A 43 4.79 12.46 -1.00
N ALA A 44 4.08 11.47 -0.44
CA ALA A 44 2.64 11.36 -0.54
C ALA A 44 1.93 12.55 0.13
N THR A 45 2.37 12.95 1.33
CA THR A 45 1.82 14.10 2.04
C THR A 45 2.04 15.41 1.27
N LYS A 46 3.18 15.57 0.60
CA LYS A 46 3.53 16.82 -0.12
C LYS A 46 2.98 16.87 -1.56
N PHE A 47 2.90 15.74 -2.25
CA PHE A 47 2.69 15.69 -3.71
C PHE A 47 1.66 14.65 -4.18
N GLY A 48 1.09 13.86 -3.27
CA GLY A 48 0.25 12.68 -3.60
C GLY A 48 -1.25 12.94 -3.74
N ASN A 49 -1.69 14.20 -3.74
CA ASN A 49 -3.10 14.58 -3.73
C ASN A 49 -3.77 14.62 -5.12
N LYS A 50 -3.11 14.13 -6.18
CA LYS A 50 -3.64 14.25 -7.56
C LYS A 50 -4.37 13.01 -8.05
N PHE A 51 -3.83 11.80 -7.86
CA PHE A 51 -4.48 10.57 -8.30
C PHE A 51 -3.96 9.33 -7.57
N ILE A 52 -4.78 8.28 -7.59
CA ILE A 52 -4.46 6.95 -7.10
C ILE A 52 -4.49 6.01 -8.30
N CYS A 53 -3.45 5.21 -8.47
CA CYS A 53 -3.42 4.13 -9.44
C CYS A 53 -3.96 2.87 -8.78
N VAL A 54 -4.93 2.24 -9.42
CA VAL A 54 -5.46 0.93 -9.02
C VAL A 54 -5.23 -0.01 -10.18
N ASP A 55 -4.48 -1.08 -9.93
CA ASP A 55 -4.22 -2.14 -10.89
C ASP A 55 -4.68 -3.47 -10.32
N SER A 56 -5.34 -4.29 -11.13
CA SER A 56 -5.82 -5.61 -10.72
C SER A 56 -5.32 -6.65 -11.69
N THR A 57 -4.89 -7.80 -11.18
CA THR A 57 -4.54 -8.92 -12.05
C THR A 57 -5.76 -9.35 -12.86
N HIS A 58 -5.58 -9.56 -14.17
CA HIS A 58 -6.65 -10.04 -15.05
C HIS A 58 -7.11 -11.47 -14.67
N SER A 59 -6.24 -12.23 -14.00
CA SER A 59 -6.49 -13.59 -13.54
C SER A 59 -6.06 -13.75 -12.08
N THR A 60 -6.26 -14.92 -11.52
CA THR A 60 -5.71 -15.27 -10.21
C THR A 60 -4.19 -15.46 -10.28
N THR A 61 -3.52 -15.15 -9.17
CA THR A 61 -2.14 -15.59 -8.92
C THR A 61 -2.07 -17.12 -8.85
N MET A 62 -0.86 -17.68 -8.83
CA MET A 62 -0.65 -19.13 -8.66
C MET A 62 -1.16 -19.71 -7.32
N TYR A 63 -1.63 -18.84 -6.42
CA TYR A 63 -2.21 -19.20 -5.13
C TYR A 63 -3.71 -18.88 -5.07
N ASP A 64 -4.36 -18.74 -6.23
CA ASP A 64 -5.80 -18.49 -6.37
C ASP A 64 -6.27 -17.16 -5.76
N PHE A 65 -5.43 -16.12 -5.82
CA PHE A 65 -5.79 -14.76 -5.40
C PHE A 65 -5.99 -13.82 -6.57
N VAL A 66 -7.07 -13.04 -6.55
CA VAL A 66 -7.13 -11.80 -7.31
C VAL A 66 -6.32 -10.75 -6.55
N LEU A 67 -5.28 -10.22 -7.19
CA LEU A 67 -4.44 -9.20 -6.57
C LEU A 67 -4.86 -7.83 -7.06
N ILE A 68 -5.20 -6.95 -6.12
CA ILE A 68 -5.43 -5.53 -6.39
C ILE A 68 -4.29 -4.74 -5.75
N THR A 69 -3.57 -3.99 -6.57
CA THR A 69 -2.50 -3.08 -6.14
C THR A 69 -3.01 -1.65 -6.18
N VAL A 70 -2.96 -0.97 -5.04
CA VAL A 70 -3.29 0.45 -4.93
C VAL A 70 -2.00 1.22 -4.70
N MET A 71 -1.66 2.13 -5.61
CA MET A 71 -0.46 2.96 -5.54
C MET A 71 -0.83 4.44 -5.53
N VAL A 72 -0.40 5.16 -4.50
CA VAL A 72 -0.47 6.62 -4.46
C VAL A 72 0.76 7.16 -5.19
N THR A 73 0.54 7.88 -6.28
CA THR A 73 1.62 8.44 -7.09
C THR A 73 1.92 9.88 -6.70
N MET A 74 3.20 10.22 -6.65
CA MET A 74 3.66 11.60 -6.61
C MET A 74 3.71 12.16 -8.03
N THR A 75 3.16 13.35 -8.26
CA THR A 75 3.44 14.08 -9.51
C THR A 75 4.83 14.70 -9.42
N SER A 76 5.56 14.71 -10.54
CA SER A 76 6.96 15.14 -10.61
C SER A 76 7.20 16.49 -9.91
N MET A 77 8.32 16.60 -9.16
CA MET A 77 8.88 17.88 -8.69
C MET A 77 9.42 18.70 -9.87
N LYS A 78 8.55 19.13 -10.79
CA LYS A 78 8.95 19.94 -11.96
C LYS A 78 8.95 21.45 -11.70
N GLU A 79 8.65 21.91 -10.49
CA GLU A 79 8.48 23.35 -10.21
C GLU A 79 9.34 23.90 -9.05
N TYR A 80 10.39 23.20 -8.61
CA TYR A 80 11.25 23.69 -7.51
C TYR A 80 12.74 23.80 -7.86
N TYR A 81 13.06 24.21 -9.10
CA TYR A 81 14.37 24.71 -9.49
C TYR A 81 14.24 25.99 -10.31
#